data_AF-A0A972ZC50-F1
#
_entry.id   AF-A0A972ZC50-F1
#
_cell.length_a   1.000
_cell.length_b   1.000
_cell.length_c   1.000
_cell.angle_alpha   90.00
_cell.angle_beta   90.00
_cell.angle_gamma   90.00
#
_symmetry.space_group_name_H-M   'P 1'
#
loop_
_entity.id
_entity.type
_entity.pdbx_description
1 polymer ?
#
loop_
_entity_poly.entity_id
_entity_poly.type
_entity_poly.pdbx_seq_one_letter_code
_entity_poly.pdbx_strand_id
1 'polypeptide(L)' 'EDYPTIAGYGVMTTPALVIDEQVVVAGRVPTPTRVRELITNASE' A
#
# COMPACT_ATOMS: atom_id res chain seq x y z
N GLU A 1 -6.04 -11.80 -12.80
CA GLU A 1 -6.95 -10.64 -12.87
C GLU A 1 -6.57 -9.69 -11.76
N ASP A 2 -5.45 -8.99 -11.93
CA ASP A 2 -4.83 -8.29 -10.81
C ASP A 2 -5.33 -6.84 -10.74
N TYR A 3 -5.62 -6.24 -11.89
CA TYR A 3 -6.17 -4.89 -11.99
C TYR A 3 -7.54 -4.72 -11.30
N PRO A 4 -8.54 -5.61 -11.47
CA PRO A 4 -9.82 -5.47 -10.77
C PRO A 4 -9.67 -5.53 -9.25
N THR A 5 -8.83 -6.44 -8.76
CA THR A 5 -8.54 -6.59 -7.32
C THR A 5 -7.83 -5.36 -6.76
N ILE A 6 -6.84 -4.82 -7.48
CA ILE A 6 -6.11 -3.60 -7.08
C ILE A 6 -7.04 -2.37 -7.11
N ALA A 7 -7.87 -2.23 -8.15
CA ALA A 7 -8.86 -1.16 -8.24
C ALA A 7 -9.90 -1.24 -7.11
N GLY A 8 -10.23 -2.45 -6.63
CA GLY A 8 -11.09 -2.68 -5.47
C GLY A 8 -10.58 -2.04 -4.17
N TYR A 9 -9.26 -1.87 -4.02
CA TYR A 9 -8.65 -1.13 -2.90
C TYR A 9 -8.62 0.40 -3.12
N GLY A 10 -9.19 0.92 -4.21
CA GLY A 10 -9.14 2.36 -4.54
C GLY A 10 -7.80 2.83 -5.10
N VAL A 11 -6.92 1.91 -5.49
CA VAL A 11 -5.62 2.22 -6.09
C VAL A 11 -5.79 2.57 -7.57
N MET A 12 -5.69 3.86 -7.91
CA MET A 12 -5.79 4.35 -9.29
C MET A 12 -4.44 4.31 -10.04
N THR A 13 -3.32 4.25 -9.31
CA THR A 13 -1.96 4.23 -9.87
C THR A 13 -1.08 3.27 -9.08
N THR A 14 -0.48 2.31 -9.77
CA THR A 14 0.51 1.38 -9.21
C THR A 14 1.93 1.96 -9.30
N PRO A 15 2.87 1.56 -8.43
CA PRO A 15 2.74 0.59 -7.34
C PRO A 15 2.05 1.17 -6.09
N ALA A 16 1.45 0.29 -5.29
CA ALA A 16 0.79 0.64 -4.02
C ALA A 16 1.10 -0.39 -2.92
N LEU A 17 1.03 0.05 -1.66
CA LEU A 17 1.16 -0.77 -0.46
C LEU A 17 -0.15 -0.69 0.32
N VAL A 18 -0.74 -1.85 0.62
CA VAL A 18 -1.98 -2.02 1.38
C VAL A 18 -1.66 -2.88 2.60
N ILE A 19 -2.12 -2.47 3.79
CA ILE A 19 -1.97 -3.20 5.05
C ILE A 19 -3.35 -3.23 5.71
N ASP A 20 -3.80 -4.41 6.13
CA ASP A 20 -5.12 -4.62 6.76
C ASP A 20 -6.27 -3.98 5.97
N GLU A 21 -6.29 -4.24 4.66
CA GLU A 21 -7.26 -3.70 3.69
C GLU A 21 -7.22 -2.17 3.51
N GLN A 22 -6.29 -1.46 4.15
CA GLN A 22 -6.11 -0.01 4.04
C GLN A 22 -4.93 0.35 3.15
N VAL A 23 -5.15 1.27 2.19
CA VAL A 23 -4.07 1.80 1.35
C VAL A 23 -3.21 2.77 2.16
N VAL A 24 -1.93 2.44 2.32
CA VAL A 24 -0.98 3.30 3.07
C VAL A 24 -0.04 4.09 2.16
N VAL A 25 0.22 3.62 0.94
CA VAL A 25 0.99 4.32 -0.10
C VAL A 25 0.47 3.95 -1.48
N ALA A 26 0.37 4.93 -2.40
CA ALA A 26 0.08 4.69 -3.82
C ALA A 26 0.92 5.62 -4.71
N GLY A 27 1.23 5.16 -5.92
CA GLY A 27 1.93 5.93 -6.96
C GLY A 27 3.44 6.08 -6.78
N ARG A 28 4.05 5.43 -5.78
CA ARG A 28 5.51 5.39 -5.59
C ARG A 28 5.96 4.24 -4.70
N VAL A 29 7.24 3.89 -4.79
CA VAL A 29 7.88 2.95 -3.85
C VAL A 29 8.55 3.76 -2.72
N PRO A 30 8.14 3.59 -1.45
CA PRO A 30 8.78 4.23 -0.31
C PRO A 30 10.18 3.66 -0.03
N THR A 31 11.00 4.39 0.73
CA THR A 31 12.33 3.91 1.16
C THR A 31 12.19 2.74 2.14
N PRO A 32 13.23 1.89 2.29
CA PRO A 32 13.19 0.77 3.25
C PRO A 32 12.86 1.20 4.68
N THR A 33 13.43 2.32 5.14
CA THR A 33 13.12 2.90 6.45
C THR A 33 11.64 3.25 6.57
N ARG A 34 11.07 3.88 5.54
CA ARG A 34 9.67 4.27 5.54
C ARG A 34 8.72 3.07 5.47
N VAL A 35 9.08 2.02 4.74
CA VAL A 35 8.31 0.75 4.75
C VAL A 35 8.25 0.18 6.16
N ARG A 36 9.37 0.14 6.88
CA ARG A 36 9.42 -0.38 8.25
C ARG A 36 8.51 0.41 9.19
N GLU A 37 8.57 1.74 9.14
CA GLU A 37 7.69 2.61 9.93
C GLU A 37 6.20 2.33 9.63
N LEU A 38 5.83 2.21 8.35
CA LEU A 38 4.43 1.97 7.95
C LEU A 38 3.92 0.62 8.46
N ILE A 39 4.74 -0.43 8.40
CA ILE A 39 4.37 -1.76 8.89
C ILE A 39 4.28 -1.78 10.42
N THR A 40 5.25 -1.17 11.11
CA THR A 40 5.23 -1.08 12.58
C THR A 40 3.99 -0.34 13.07
N ASN A 41 3.70 0.84 12.52
CA ASN A 41 2.55 1.65 12.94
C ASN A 41 1.19 1.00 12.62
N ALA A 42 1.13 0.14 11.60
CA ALA A 42 -0.11 -0.56 11.26
C ALA A 42 -0.39 -1.76 12.18
N SER A 43 0.64 -2.27 12.87
CA SER A 43 0.54 -3.44 13.75
C SER A 43 0.29 -3.08 15.22
N GLU A 44 0.15 -1.78 15.53
CA GLU A 44 -0.08 -1.24 16.88
C GLU A 44 -1.57 -1.02 17.19
#